data_AF-A0A528FJ66-F1
#
_entry.id   AF-A0A528FJ66-F1
#
_cell.length_a   1.000
_cell.length_b   1.000
_cell.length_c   1.000
_cell.angle_alpha   90.00
_cell.angle_beta   90.00
_cell.angle_gamma   90.00
#
_symmetry.space_group_name_H-M   'P 1'
#
loop_
_entity.id
_entity.type
_entity.pdbx_description
1 polymer ?
#
loop_
_entity_poly.entity_id
_entity_poly.type
_entity_poly.pdbx_seq_one_letter_code
_entity_poly.pdbx_strand_id
1 'polypeptide(L)' 'RTADAMEAIRLVASEVEDAIVGAGTILDARQFGEAAAAGSKFIVSPGITRELLAAAKDSDVPLLPGAITPGEIMAAREA' A
#
# COMPACT_ATOMS: atom_id res chain seq x y z
N ARG A 1 15.12 -2.54 2.80
CA ARG A 1 14.26 -1.45 2.29
C ARG A 1 15.16 -0.37 1.73
N THR A 2 14.88 0.13 0.53
CA THR A 2 15.72 1.15 -0.12
C THR A 2 15.46 2.51 0.53
N ALA A 3 16.52 3.26 0.84
CA ALA A 3 16.41 4.57 1.49
C ALA A 3 15.58 5.55 0.66
N ASP A 4 15.78 5.55 -0.66
CA ASP A 4 15.18 6.51 -1.58
C ASP A 4 13.82 6.07 -2.14
N ALA A 5 13.19 5.03 -1.58
CA ALA A 5 11.95 4.48 -2.14
C ALA A 5 10.79 5.50 -2.16
N MET A 6 10.63 6.28 -1.09
CA MET A 6 9.58 7.31 -1.02
C MET A 6 9.84 8.45 -1.99
N GLU A 7 11.10 8.83 -2.13
CA GLU A 7 11.50 9.89 -3.06
C GLU A 7 11.27 9.47 -4.51
N ALA A 8 11.60 8.22 -4.86
CA ALA A 8 11.31 7.68 -6.18
C ALA A 8 9.81 7.67 -6.50
N ILE A 9 8.96 7.28 -5.53
CA ILE A 9 7.51 7.33 -5.69
C ILE A 9 7.05 8.77 -5.94
N ARG A 10 7.55 9.72 -5.14
CA ARG A 10 7.20 11.14 -5.25
C ARG A 10 7.53 11.72 -6.62
N LEU A 11 8.74 11.45 -7.12
CA LEU A 11 9.19 11.93 -8.44
C LEU A 11 8.33 11.33 -9.56
N VAL A 12 8.09 10.02 -9.54
CA VAL A 12 7.25 9.38 -10.56
C VAL A 12 5.82 9.91 -10.52
N ALA A 13 5.24 10.08 -9.33
CA ALA A 13 3.89 10.61 -9.15
C ALA A 13 3.73 12.05 -9.64
N SER A 14 4.78 12.87 -9.61
CA SER A 14 4.72 14.29 -10.01
C SER A 14 5.22 14.56 -11.43
N GLU A 15 6.13 13.76 -11.97
CA GLU A 15 6.86 14.08 -13.21
C GLU A 15 6.50 13.17 -14.39
N VAL A 16 5.90 12.00 -14.14
CA VAL A 16 5.53 11.06 -15.20
C VAL A 16 4.02 11.11 -15.41
N GLU A 17 3.60 11.80 -16.47
CA GLU A 17 2.20 11.89 -16.86
C GLU A 17 1.60 10.49 -17.07
N ASP A 18 0.36 10.31 -16.63
CA ASP A 18 -0.42 9.05 -16.67
C ASP A 18 0.18 7.84 -15.92
N ALA A 19 1.31 7.98 -15.21
CA ALA A 19 1.88 6.87 -14.45
C ALA A 19 1.05 6.52 -13.21
N ILE A 20 0.74 5.23 -13.05
CA ILE A 20 0.16 4.68 -11.82
C ILE A 20 1.29 4.05 -11.00
N VAL A 21 1.89 4.85 -10.12
CA VAL A 21 2.92 4.37 -9.19
C VAL A 21 2.28 3.81 -7.92
N GLY A 22 2.82 2.70 -7.41
CA GLY A 22 2.38 2.10 -6.15
C GLY A 22 3.57 1.62 -5.32
N ALA A 23 3.31 1.31 -4.05
CA ALA A 23 4.32 0.80 -3.13
C ALA A 23 4.07 -0.68 -2.81
N GLY A 24 5.13 -1.48 -2.88
CA GLY A 24 5.09 -2.91 -2.57
C GLY A 24 5.77 -3.29 -1.26
N THR A 25 5.42 -4.46 -0.73
CA THR A 25 5.97 -5.04 0.51
C THR A 25 5.81 -4.08 1.71
N ILE A 26 4.63 -3.46 1.82
CA ILE A 26 4.24 -2.69 3.01
C ILE A 26 3.88 -3.66 4.13
N LEU A 27 4.49 -3.47 5.29
CA LEU A 27 4.36 -4.40 6.42
C LEU A 27 3.55 -3.83 7.59
N ASP A 28 3.39 -2.51 7.65
CA ASP A 28 2.76 -1.81 8.78
C ASP A 28 2.06 -0.51 8.33
N ALA A 29 1.21 0.03 9.21
CA ALA A 29 0.42 1.23 8.95
C ALA A 29 1.28 2.50 8.74
N ARG A 30 2.46 2.59 9.36
CA ARG A 30 3.37 3.73 9.18
C ARG A 30 3.91 3.75 7.75
N GLN A 31 4.39 2.60 7.26
CA GLN A 31 4.85 2.45 5.89
C GLN A 31 3.74 2.70 4.87
N PHE A 32 2.50 2.32 5.19
CA PHE A 32 1.33 2.63 4.38
C PHE A 32 1.15 4.15 4.26
N GLY A 33 1.13 4.86 5.39
CA GLY A 33 0.98 6.31 5.43
C GLY A 33 2.11 7.04 4.69
N GLU A 34 3.36 6.61 4.88
CA GLU A 34 4.52 7.16 4.15
C GLU A 34 4.36 6.98 2.63
N ALA A 35 3.95 5.80 2.17
CA ALA A 35 3.76 5.51 0.76
C ALA A 35 2.59 6.29 0.15
N ALA A 36 1.47 6.39 0.86
CA ALA A 36 0.31 7.18 0.44
C ALA A 36 0.67 8.67 0.34
N ALA A 37 1.36 9.22 1.36
CA ALA A 37 1.82 10.61 1.37
C ALA A 37 2.84 10.90 0.26
N ALA A 38 3.67 9.91 -0.12
CA ALA A 38 4.59 10.03 -1.24
C ALA A 38 3.89 10.05 -2.62
N GLY A 39 2.59 9.75 -2.69
CA GLY A 39 1.81 9.78 -3.94
C GLY A 39 1.51 8.42 -4.53
N SER A 40 1.70 7.32 -3.78
CA SER A 40 1.29 5.99 -4.23
C SER A 40 -0.21 5.94 -4.52
N LYS A 41 -0.57 5.37 -5.66
CA LYS A 41 -1.96 5.18 -6.12
C LYS A 41 -2.54 3.82 -5.73
N PHE A 42 -1.69 2.89 -5.30
CA PHE A 42 -2.09 1.63 -4.69
C PHE A 42 -0.95 1.11 -3.82
N ILE A 43 -1.29 0.26 -2.86
CA ILE A 43 -0.34 -0.33 -1.91
C ILE A 43 -0.49 -1.84 -1.91
N VAL A 44 0.63 -2.57 -1.89
CA VAL A 44 0.66 -4.04 -1.82
C VAL A 44 1.38 -4.47 -0.53
N SER A 45 0.79 -5.42 0.19
CA SER A 45 1.39 -6.08 1.35
C SER A 45 1.48 -7.59 1.12
N PRO A 46 2.45 -8.30 1.72
CA PRO A 46 2.54 -9.75 1.59
C PRO A 46 1.43 -10.49 2.35
N GLY A 47 0.79 -9.82 3.31
CA GLY A 47 -0.25 -10.39 4.16
C GLY A 47 -1.27 -9.35 4.59
N ILE A 48 -2.29 -9.82 5.30
CA ILE A 48 -3.38 -9.03 5.86
C ILE A 48 -3.21 -8.91 7.38
N THR A 49 -3.20 -7.68 7.91
CA THR A 49 -3.19 -7.41 9.35
C THR A 49 -4.27 -6.41 9.70
N ARG A 50 -4.80 -6.46 10.93
CA ARG A 50 -5.85 -5.52 11.38
C ARG A 50 -5.40 -4.06 11.26
N GLU A 51 -4.12 -3.79 11.55
CA GLU A 51 -3.53 -2.46 11.49
C GLU A 51 -3.45 -1.94 10.04
N LEU A 52 -3.08 -2.79 9.08
CA LEU A 52 -3.05 -2.43 7.67
C LEU A 52 -4.46 -2.20 7.12
N LEU A 53 -5.42 -3.05 7.48
CA LEU A 53 -6.81 -2.85 7.09
C LEU A 53 -7.39 -1.55 7.65
N ALA A 54 -7.10 -1.23 8.90
CA ALA A 54 -7.52 0.04 9.50
C ALA A 54 -6.89 1.25 8.77
N ALA A 55 -5.58 1.20 8.48
CA ALA A 55 -4.90 2.25 7.74
C ALA A 55 -5.45 2.43 6.31
N ALA A 56 -5.80 1.34 5.64
CA ALA A 56 -6.40 1.36 4.32
C ALA A 56 -7.83 1.91 4.33
N LYS A 57 -8.63 1.56 5.34
CA LYS A 57 -10.02 2.02 5.47
C LYS A 57 -10.13 3.54 5.60
N ASP A 58 -9.16 4.17 6.25
CA ASP A 58 -9.12 5.62 6.44
C ASP A 58 -8.38 6.36 5.30
N SER A 59 -8.05 5.67 4.20
CA SER A 59 -7.28 6.21 3.09
C SER A 59 -8.00 6.05 1.75
N ASP A 60 -7.82 7.02 0.84
CA ASP A 60 -8.26 6.91 -0.55
C ASP A 60 -7.34 6.01 -1.39
N VAL A 61 -6.21 5.55 -0.84
CA VAL A 61 -5.25 4.69 -1.54
C VAL A 61 -5.62 3.23 -1.31
N PRO A 62 -6.00 2.47 -2.35
CA PRO A 62 -6.39 1.07 -2.20
C PRO A 62 -5.24 0.20 -1.71
N LEU A 63 -5.53 -0.66 -0.75
CA LEU A 63 -4.66 -1.76 -0.30
C LEU A 63 -5.01 -3.05 -1.04
N LEU A 64 -3.98 -3.71 -1.56
CA LEU A 64 -4.03 -5.01 -2.22
C LEU A 64 -3.24 -6.02 -1.36
N PRO A 65 -3.86 -6.62 -0.34
CA PRO A 65 -3.15 -7.52 0.56
C PRO A 65 -2.99 -8.91 -0.05
N GLY A 66 -1.84 -9.52 0.18
CA GLY A 66 -1.65 -10.96 0.01
C GLY A 66 -2.43 -11.76 1.06
N ALA A 67 -2.81 -12.99 0.70
CA ALA A 67 -3.45 -13.95 1.58
C ALA A 67 -2.99 -15.38 1.21
N ILE A 68 -2.80 -16.24 2.21
CA ILE A 68 -2.26 -17.60 2.03
C ILE A 68 -3.32 -18.66 2.36
N THR A 69 -4.16 -18.39 3.36
CA THR A 69 -5.19 -19.31 3.84
C THR A 69 -6.60 -18.89 3.38
N PRO A 70 -7.56 -19.82 3.28
CA PRO A 70 -8.95 -19.47 2.97
C PRO A 70 -9.55 -18.41 3.90
N GLY A 71 -9.21 -18.46 5.20
CA GLY A 71 -9.66 -17.47 6.17
C GLY A 71 -9.12 -16.06 5.89
N GLU A 72 -7.85 -15.94 5.52
CA GLU A 72 -7.25 -14.66 5.11
C GLU A 72 -7.87 -14.15 3.80
N ILE A 73 -8.16 -15.04 2.84
CA ILE A 73 -8.82 -14.66 1.59
C ILE A 73 -10.23 -14.12 1.85
N MET A 74 -10.99 -14.78 2.72
CA MET A 74 -12.33 -14.31 3.13
C MET A 74 -12.24 -12.97 3.86
N ALA A 75 -11.32 -12.83 4.82
CA ALA A 75 -11.10 -11.58 5.54
C ALA A 75 -10.70 -10.44 4.60
N ALA A 76 -9.85 -10.70 3.60
CA ALA A 76 -9.47 -9.70 2.59
C ALA A 76 -10.63 -9.29 1.68
N ARG A 77 -11.57 -10.21 1.40
CA ARG A 77 -12.76 -9.92 0.60
C ARG A 77 -13.84 -9.13 1.37
N GLU A 78 -13.88 -9.28 2.69
CA GLU A 78 -14.83 -8.58 3.58
C GLU A 78 -14.36 -7.19 4.03
N ALA A 79 -13.06 -6.92 3.91
CA ALA A 79 -12.43 -5.69 4.37
C ALA A 79 -12.74 -4.46 3.49
#